data_AF-A0A2V6H9B6-F1
#
_entry.id   AF-A0A2V6H9B6-F1
#
_cell.length_a   1.000
_cell.length_b   1.000
_cell.length_c   1.000
_cell.angle_alpha   90.00
_cell.angle_beta   90.00
_cell.angle_gamma   90.00
#
_symmetry.space_group_name_H-M   'P 1'
#
loop_
_entity.id
_entity.type
_entity.pdbx_description
1 polymer ?
#
loop_
_entity_poly.entity_id
_entity_poly.type
_entity_poly.pdbx_seq_one_letter_code
_entity_poly.pdbx_strand_id
1 'polypeptide(L)'
;MRTIGSVILPLLVCHLASAQIDRITRKNFATRSEVLARHGMVCTSVPAATQVGIDILKKGGSAVDAAIAANATLGLMEPVSNGVGGDLFAIVYSAKDNKLYGINGSGRSPLGLSYEQMKAELDKLNRKTIPPQGMLPISMPGCVDAWAELHKKFGKLKLSDDLAPAIRYAEEGFPVTELIAYYWAFGPRLYKGLPGAFLETYTLDGKGRTPAKGEIFKNPALARTLRLIGEKGRDAFYKGEIADKIDNFMQQNGGFLRKVDFEKHTSAWIDPVSTNYRGYDVFELPPNGQGIATLQILNILEGFDLRAMGRNSPDTLHTMVEAKKIVWADRAKYYADPAFAKIPLTKLISKDYAAERRKLIDPSR
;
A
#
# COMPACT_ATOMS: atom_id res chain seq x y z
N MET A 1 59.66 50.42 5.16
CA MET A 1 58.20 50.56 5.30
C MET A 1 57.53 49.62 4.30
N ARG A 2 56.91 48.54 4.79
CA ARG A 2 56.22 47.53 3.97
C ARG A 2 54.75 47.93 3.83
N THR A 3 54.28 48.10 2.60
CA THR A 3 52.87 48.33 2.27
C THR A 3 52.11 47.01 2.26
N ILE A 4 51.02 46.98 3.04
CA ILE A 4 50.14 45.82 3.24
C ILE A 4 49.18 45.75 2.05
N GLY A 5 49.33 44.71 1.22
CA GLY A 5 48.36 44.35 0.19
C GLY A 5 47.14 43.71 0.83
N SER A 6 45.98 44.36 0.72
CA SER A 6 44.69 43.82 1.16
C SER A 6 44.19 42.79 0.14
N VAL A 7 44.17 41.53 0.53
CA VAL A 7 43.53 40.45 -0.24
C VAL A 7 42.04 40.50 0.07
N ILE A 8 41.26 41.02 -0.87
CA ILE A 8 39.79 40.91 -0.87
C ILE A 8 39.46 39.47 -1.27
N LEU A 9 39.08 38.66 -0.29
CA LEU A 9 38.52 37.33 -0.50
C LEU A 9 37.08 37.51 -1.04
N PRO A 10 36.75 37.07 -2.26
CA PRO A 10 35.37 37.12 -2.70
C PRO A 10 34.61 36.06 -1.89
N LEU A 11 33.65 36.50 -1.08
CA LEU A 11 32.60 35.65 -0.54
C LEU A 11 31.88 34.99 -1.72
N LEU A 12 32.24 33.74 -2.01
CA LEU A 12 31.42 32.86 -2.82
C LEU A 12 30.10 32.70 -2.06
N VAL A 13 29.13 33.55 -2.38
CA VAL A 13 27.74 33.27 -2.06
C VAL A 13 27.41 32.03 -2.87
N CYS A 14 27.55 30.86 -2.25
CA CYS A 14 26.85 29.66 -2.68
C CYS A 14 25.36 30.00 -2.65
N HIS A 15 24.85 30.56 -3.73
CA HIS A 15 23.48 30.29 -4.10
C HIS A 15 23.41 28.78 -4.19
N LEU A 16 22.81 28.17 -3.16
CA LEU A 16 22.19 26.86 -3.26
C LEU A 16 21.30 26.96 -4.49
N ALA A 17 21.84 26.58 -5.64
CA ALA A 17 21.08 26.37 -6.84
C ALA A 17 20.03 25.34 -6.44
N SER A 18 18.79 25.79 -6.25
CA SER A 18 17.64 24.92 -6.11
C SER A 18 17.48 24.26 -7.46
N ALA A 19 18.25 23.21 -7.69
CA ALA A 19 18.24 22.44 -8.92
C ALA A 19 16.95 21.60 -8.95
N GLN A 20 15.85 22.26 -9.34
CA GLN A 20 14.68 21.71 -10.02
C GLN A 20 13.70 22.87 -10.32
N ILE A 21 14.00 23.62 -11.39
CA ILE A 21 13.23 24.80 -11.80
C ILE A 21 12.36 24.43 -13.01
N ASP A 22 11.27 23.69 -12.78
CA ASP A 22 10.18 23.59 -13.78
C ASP A 22 8.93 24.34 -13.31
N ARG A 23 9.04 25.17 -12.26
CA ARG A 23 7.90 25.88 -11.66
C ARG A 23 8.21 27.35 -11.36
N ILE A 24 7.72 28.23 -12.23
CA ILE A 24 7.87 29.71 -12.11
C ILE A 24 6.85 30.30 -11.11
N THR A 25 5.85 29.54 -10.70
CA THR A 25 4.76 30.01 -9.82
C THR A 25 4.62 29.16 -8.56
N ARG A 26 4.06 29.74 -7.49
CA ARG A 26 3.79 29.10 -6.19
C ARG A 26 5.06 28.74 -5.40
N LYS A 27 5.03 27.60 -4.69
CA LYS A 27 6.02 27.23 -3.69
C LYS A 27 7.29 26.70 -4.37
N ASN A 28 8.45 27.24 -3.98
CA ASN A 28 9.78 26.91 -4.51
C ASN A 28 10.25 25.45 -4.31
N PHE A 29 9.47 24.62 -3.61
CA PHE A 29 9.77 23.22 -3.38
C PHE A 29 8.93 22.26 -4.25
N ALA A 30 7.97 22.77 -5.01
CA ALA A 30 7.12 21.95 -5.86
C ALA A 30 7.76 21.84 -7.25
N THR A 31 7.99 20.61 -7.71
CA THR A 31 8.81 20.34 -8.90
C THR A 31 8.02 20.29 -10.21
N ARG A 32 6.68 20.21 -10.17
CA ARG A 32 5.81 20.23 -11.35
C ARG A 32 4.48 20.94 -11.06
N SER A 33 3.79 21.36 -12.12
CA SER A 33 2.40 21.84 -12.04
C SER A 33 1.46 20.71 -11.62
N GLU A 34 0.41 21.06 -10.87
CA GLU A 34 -0.64 20.08 -10.54
C GLU A 34 -1.43 19.72 -11.81
N VAL A 35 -1.83 18.46 -11.93
CA VAL A 35 -2.77 18.03 -12.96
C VAL A 35 -4.17 18.50 -12.55
N LEU A 36 -4.93 19.08 -13.48
CA LEU A 36 -6.30 19.55 -13.27
C LEU A 36 -7.23 18.81 -14.24
N ALA A 37 -8.40 18.38 -13.76
CA ALA A 37 -9.40 17.69 -14.58
C ALA A 37 -10.82 18.05 -14.13
N ARG A 38 -11.78 18.09 -15.07
CA ARG A 38 -13.19 18.43 -14.79
C ARG A 38 -14.09 17.23 -14.53
N HIS A 39 -13.73 16.06 -15.04
CA HIS A 39 -14.65 14.90 -15.10
C HIS A 39 -14.19 13.71 -14.25
N GLY A 40 -12.87 13.51 -14.11
CA GLY A 40 -12.31 12.41 -13.34
C GLY A 40 -10.79 12.48 -13.31
N MET A 41 -10.19 11.83 -12.33
CA MET A 41 -8.75 11.75 -12.15
C MET A 41 -8.41 10.40 -11.55
N VAL A 42 -7.28 9.83 -11.99
CA VAL A 42 -6.68 8.63 -11.41
C VAL A 42 -5.24 8.95 -11.11
N CYS A 43 -4.73 8.47 -9.97
CA CYS A 43 -3.33 8.64 -9.58
C CYS A 43 -2.80 7.30 -9.06
N THR A 44 -1.74 6.80 -9.69
CA THR A 44 -1.05 5.56 -9.30
C THR A 44 0.46 5.74 -9.41
N SER A 45 1.22 4.76 -8.91
CA SER A 45 2.68 4.67 -9.01
C SER A 45 3.19 4.42 -10.44
N VAL A 46 2.38 3.81 -11.32
CA VAL A 46 2.75 3.48 -12.70
C VAL A 46 1.86 4.23 -13.70
N PRO A 47 2.41 5.09 -14.58
CA PRO A 47 1.61 5.87 -15.52
C PRO A 47 0.64 5.05 -16.39
N ALA A 48 1.03 3.85 -16.83
CA ALA A 48 0.16 2.98 -17.60
C ALA A 48 -1.06 2.48 -16.80
N ALA A 49 -0.92 2.18 -15.50
CA ALA A 49 -2.05 1.85 -14.64
C ALA A 49 -2.99 3.04 -14.42
N THR A 50 -2.43 4.26 -14.30
CA THR A 50 -3.22 5.50 -14.30
C THR A 50 -4.02 5.65 -15.59
N GLN A 51 -3.40 5.41 -16.74
CA GLN A 51 -4.06 5.49 -18.05
C GLN A 51 -5.19 4.47 -18.16
N VAL A 52 -4.98 3.23 -17.72
CA VAL A 52 -6.03 2.19 -17.66
C VAL A 52 -7.23 2.66 -16.86
N GLY A 53 -7.02 3.19 -15.65
CA GLY A 53 -8.12 3.71 -14.82
C GLY A 53 -8.87 4.87 -15.52
N ILE A 54 -8.15 5.79 -16.17
CA ILE A 54 -8.75 6.88 -16.95
C ILE A 54 -9.61 6.34 -18.10
N ASP A 55 -9.14 5.29 -18.80
CA ASP A 55 -9.87 4.71 -19.91
C ASP A 55 -11.15 4.00 -19.45
N ILE A 56 -11.14 3.39 -18.26
CA ILE A 56 -12.35 2.85 -17.64
C ILE A 56 -13.35 3.97 -17.28
N LEU A 57 -12.88 5.08 -16.71
CA LEU A 57 -13.75 6.25 -16.46
C LEU A 57 -14.35 6.79 -17.77
N LYS A 58 -13.56 6.89 -18.84
CA LYS A 58 -14.03 7.33 -20.17
C LYS A 58 -15.05 6.38 -20.79
N LYS A 59 -15.00 5.08 -20.46
CA LYS A 59 -16.00 4.08 -20.85
C LYS A 59 -17.29 4.14 -20.02
N GLY A 60 -17.39 5.06 -19.06
CA GLY A 60 -18.57 5.23 -18.20
C GLY A 60 -18.52 4.40 -16.91
N GLY A 61 -17.38 3.78 -16.59
CA GLY A 61 -17.16 3.10 -15.32
C GLY A 61 -17.20 4.05 -14.13
N SER A 62 -17.43 3.48 -12.95
CA SER A 62 -17.35 4.20 -11.68
C SER A 62 -15.90 4.44 -11.25
N ALA A 63 -15.70 5.24 -10.20
CA ALA A 63 -14.40 5.36 -9.56
C ALA A 63 -13.88 4.01 -9.01
N VAL A 64 -14.79 3.08 -8.66
CA VAL A 64 -14.44 1.74 -8.19
C VAL A 64 -14.02 0.85 -9.35
N ASP A 65 -14.73 0.86 -10.47
CA ASP A 65 -14.33 0.13 -11.69
C ASP A 65 -12.91 0.54 -12.12
N ALA A 66 -12.67 1.86 -12.18
CA ALA A 66 -11.37 2.42 -12.52
C ALA A 66 -10.27 2.05 -11.51
N ALA A 67 -10.58 2.02 -10.21
CA ALA A 67 -9.65 1.63 -9.17
C ALA A 67 -9.29 0.14 -9.25
N ILE A 68 -10.24 -0.75 -9.51
CA ILE A 68 -10.01 -2.19 -9.69
C ILE A 68 -9.13 -2.42 -10.92
N ALA A 69 -9.45 -1.82 -12.05
CA ALA A 69 -8.66 -1.94 -13.27
C ALA A 69 -7.22 -1.43 -13.11
N ALA A 70 -7.07 -0.27 -12.45
CA ALA A 70 -5.75 0.28 -12.12
C ALA A 70 -4.97 -0.63 -11.16
N ASN A 71 -5.62 -1.14 -10.10
CA ASN A 71 -4.98 -2.02 -9.11
C ASN A 71 -4.57 -3.38 -9.71
N ALA A 72 -5.40 -3.97 -10.58
CA ALA A 72 -5.05 -5.18 -11.31
C ALA A 72 -3.85 -4.95 -12.25
N THR A 73 -3.79 -3.79 -12.91
CA THR A 73 -2.66 -3.40 -13.75
C THR A 73 -1.39 -3.19 -12.92
N LEU A 74 -1.48 -2.56 -11.74
CA LEU A 74 -0.37 -2.45 -10.80
C LEU A 74 0.09 -3.82 -10.28
N GLY A 75 -0.82 -4.75 -10.01
CA GLY A 75 -0.46 -6.11 -9.60
C GLY A 75 0.39 -6.86 -10.64
N LEU A 76 0.29 -6.48 -11.92
CA LEU A 76 1.16 -6.97 -12.99
C LEU A 76 2.45 -6.14 -13.11
N MET A 77 2.34 -4.81 -13.13
CA MET A 77 3.44 -3.89 -13.47
C MET A 77 4.33 -3.50 -12.29
N GLU A 78 3.86 -3.74 -11.07
CA GLU A 78 4.54 -3.50 -9.80
C GLU A 78 4.40 -4.75 -8.89
N PRO A 79 4.93 -5.92 -9.31
CA PRO A 79 4.76 -7.18 -8.57
C PRO A 79 5.57 -7.23 -7.26
N VAL A 80 6.39 -6.20 -7.00
CA VAL A 80 7.21 -6.07 -5.78
C VAL A 80 6.42 -5.56 -4.58
N SER A 81 5.20 -5.05 -4.78
CA SER A 81 4.38 -4.45 -3.71
C SER A 81 2.87 -4.66 -3.88
N ASN A 82 2.40 -5.17 -5.03
CA ASN A 82 0.98 -5.35 -5.33
C ASN A 82 0.70 -6.72 -5.97
N GLY A 83 -0.52 -7.23 -5.83
CA GLY A 83 -0.97 -8.42 -6.54
C GLY A 83 -2.25 -9.03 -5.96
N VAL A 84 -2.88 -9.92 -6.72
CA VAL A 84 -4.07 -10.67 -6.29
C VAL A 84 -3.80 -11.61 -5.11
N GLY A 85 -2.52 -11.91 -4.84
CA GLY A 85 -2.06 -12.67 -3.68
C GLY A 85 -1.89 -11.85 -2.40
N GLY A 86 -2.25 -10.57 -2.38
CA GLY A 86 -2.13 -9.69 -1.22
C GLY A 86 -3.48 -9.26 -0.61
N ASP A 87 -3.41 -8.17 0.15
CA ASP A 87 -4.54 -7.56 0.85
C ASP A 87 -5.06 -6.31 0.13
N LEU A 88 -6.28 -5.88 0.46
CA LEU A 88 -6.83 -4.62 -0.01
C LEU A 88 -7.53 -3.86 1.11
N PHE A 89 -7.31 -2.55 1.17
CA PHE A 89 -8.03 -1.62 2.03
C PHE A 89 -8.52 -0.46 1.17
N ALA A 90 -9.77 -0.03 1.34
CA ALA A 90 -10.27 1.14 0.64
C ALA A 90 -11.25 1.96 1.49
N ILE A 91 -11.22 3.27 1.25
CA ILE A 91 -12.27 4.21 1.67
C ILE A 91 -12.94 4.72 0.41
N VAL A 92 -14.25 4.55 0.32
CA VAL A 92 -15.07 4.96 -0.83
C VAL A 92 -16.09 5.99 -0.38
N TYR A 93 -16.02 7.19 -0.95
CA TYR A 93 -17.09 8.17 -0.82
C TYR A 93 -18.14 7.93 -1.90
N SER A 94 -19.37 7.66 -1.48
CA SER A 94 -20.54 7.60 -2.37
C SER A 94 -21.28 8.92 -2.31
N ALA A 95 -21.21 9.71 -3.38
CA ALA A 95 -21.98 10.95 -3.49
C ALA A 95 -23.50 10.67 -3.53
N LYS A 96 -23.91 9.52 -4.08
CA LYS A 96 -25.31 9.08 -4.10
C LYS A 96 -25.88 8.92 -2.69
N ASP A 97 -25.08 8.37 -1.78
CA ASP A 97 -25.51 8.08 -0.41
C ASP A 97 -25.05 9.18 0.57
N ASN A 98 -24.25 10.15 0.10
CA ASN A 98 -23.55 11.13 0.92
C ASN A 98 -22.81 10.48 2.11
N LYS A 99 -22.12 9.36 1.84
CA LYS A 99 -21.53 8.51 2.88
C LYS A 99 -20.16 7.98 2.49
N LEU A 100 -19.27 7.87 3.49
CA LEU A 100 -18.03 7.11 3.41
C LEU A 100 -18.25 5.65 3.80
N TYR A 101 -17.67 4.75 3.00
CA TYR A 101 -17.61 3.32 3.27
C TYR A 101 -16.16 2.89 3.41
N GLY A 102 -15.85 2.08 4.41
CA GLY A 102 -14.56 1.42 4.55
C GLY A 102 -14.68 -0.06 4.18
N ILE A 103 -13.66 -0.60 3.51
CA ILE A 103 -13.50 -2.04 3.32
C ILE A 103 -12.11 -2.47 3.80
N ASN A 104 -12.10 -3.56 4.56
CA ASN A 104 -10.91 -4.29 4.98
C ASN A 104 -10.95 -5.69 4.36
N GLY A 105 -10.18 -5.85 3.29
CA GLY A 105 -9.88 -7.12 2.64
C GLY A 105 -8.49 -7.60 2.97
N SER A 106 -8.08 -7.52 4.24
CA SER A 106 -6.85 -8.17 4.70
C SER A 106 -7.04 -9.64 5.04
N GLY A 107 -5.97 -10.37 4.85
CA GLY A 107 -5.87 -11.79 5.11
C GLY A 107 -5.89 -12.16 6.59
N ARG A 108 -6.65 -13.20 6.90
CA ARG A 108 -6.57 -13.89 8.18
C ARG A 108 -5.42 -14.90 8.17
N SER A 109 -4.90 -15.21 9.35
CA SER A 109 -4.03 -16.36 9.54
C SER A 109 -4.75 -17.65 9.13
N PRO A 110 -4.04 -18.67 8.63
CA PRO A 110 -4.62 -19.98 8.34
C PRO A 110 -5.37 -20.55 9.55
N LEU A 111 -6.53 -21.18 9.35
CA LEU A 111 -7.34 -21.78 10.42
C LEU A 111 -6.58 -22.91 11.15
N GLY A 112 -5.71 -23.61 10.42
CA GLY A 112 -4.89 -24.69 10.97
C GLY A 112 -3.62 -24.23 11.71
N LEU A 113 -3.35 -22.93 11.79
CA LEU A 113 -2.13 -22.38 12.40
C LEU A 113 -2.46 -21.69 13.72
N SER A 114 -2.44 -22.46 14.81
CA SER A 114 -2.63 -21.92 16.17
C SER A 114 -1.43 -21.10 16.62
N TYR A 115 -1.61 -20.28 17.67
CA TYR A 115 -0.51 -19.53 18.30
C TYR A 115 0.60 -20.46 18.83
N GLU A 116 0.21 -21.60 19.40
CA GLU A 116 1.14 -22.63 19.90
C GLU A 116 1.93 -23.27 18.77
N GLN A 117 1.26 -23.58 17.66
CA GLN A 117 1.94 -24.10 16.47
C GLN A 117 2.89 -23.04 15.88
N MET A 118 2.47 -21.78 15.79
CA MET A 118 3.31 -20.68 15.33
C MET A 118 4.59 -20.57 16.16
N LYS A 119 4.50 -20.62 17.50
CA LYS A 119 5.68 -20.63 18.37
C LYS A 119 6.59 -21.83 18.11
N ALA A 120 6.01 -23.02 17.98
CA ALA A 120 6.80 -24.22 17.68
C ALA A 120 7.54 -24.11 16.33
N GLU A 121 6.92 -23.53 15.29
CA GLU A 121 7.60 -23.27 14.02
C GLU A 121 8.70 -22.21 14.14
N LEU A 122 8.49 -21.17 14.94
CA LEU A 122 9.51 -20.15 15.21
C LEU A 122 10.71 -20.71 15.97
N ASP A 123 10.49 -21.61 16.92
CA ASP A 123 11.54 -22.30 17.67
C ASP A 123 12.39 -23.19 16.75
N LYS A 124 11.77 -23.91 15.80
CA LYS A 124 12.49 -24.69 14.77
C LYS A 124 13.40 -23.81 13.91
N LEU A 125 13.01 -22.55 13.69
CA LEU A 125 13.80 -21.57 12.93
C LEU A 125 14.80 -20.80 13.80
N ASN A 126 14.81 -21.03 15.12
CA ASN A 126 15.56 -20.24 16.10
C ASN A 126 15.27 -18.73 15.98
N ARG A 127 13.99 -18.36 15.87
CA ARG A 127 13.52 -16.98 15.72
C ARG A 127 12.51 -16.61 16.79
N LYS A 128 12.49 -15.33 17.16
CA LYS A 128 11.45 -14.76 18.05
C LYS A 128 10.31 -14.09 17.29
N THR A 129 10.48 -13.85 15.99
CA THR A 129 9.54 -13.13 15.14
C THR A 129 9.31 -13.87 13.83
N ILE A 130 8.10 -13.69 13.28
CA ILE A 130 7.69 -14.21 11.98
C ILE A 130 8.76 -13.82 10.93
N PRO A 131 9.33 -14.79 10.21
CA PRO A 131 10.34 -14.50 9.19
C PRO A 131 9.70 -13.68 8.05
N PRO A 132 10.46 -12.80 7.38
CA PRO A 132 9.93 -12.00 6.27
C PRO A 132 9.64 -12.83 5.00
N GLN A 133 10.07 -14.09 4.96
CA GLN A 133 10.05 -14.96 3.77
C GLN A 133 9.78 -16.41 4.18
N GLY A 134 9.42 -17.23 3.19
CA GLY A 134 9.10 -18.65 3.36
C GLY A 134 7.60 -18.89 3.41
N MET A 135 7.20 -20.09 3.85
CA MET A 135 5.78 -20.47 3.88
C MET A 135 5.05 -19.99 5.14
N LEU A 136 5.77 -19.82 6.25
CA LEU A 136 5.19 -19.41 7.54
C LEU A 136 4.50 -18.02 7.55
N PRO A 137 5.02 -16.96 6.89
CA PRO A 137 4.40 -15.63 6.93
C PRO A 137 3.18 -15.47 6.01
N ILE A 138 2.81 -16.49 5.24
CA ILE A 138 1.75 -16.37 4.24
C ILE A 138 0.37 -16.40 4.92
N SER A 139 -0.34 -15.27 4.85
CA SER A 139 -1.75 -15.15 5.22
C SER A 139 -2.67 -15.31 4.00
N MET A 140 -3.96 -15.47 4.25
CA MET A 140 -4.98 -15.59 3.21
C MET A 140 -5.07 -14.35 2.32
N PRO A 141 -4.92 -14.42 0.99
CA PRO A 141 -5.09 -13.24 0.15
C PRO A 141 -6.52 -12.69 0.18
N GLY A 142 -6.70 -11.39 0.45
CA GLY A 142 -8.02 -10.75 0.52
C GLY A 142 -8.36 -9.79 -0.61
N CYS A 143 -7.41 -9.47 -1.49
CA CYS A 143 -7.59 -8.52 -2.58
C CYS A 143 -8.78 -8.84 -3.52
N VAL A 144 -8.90 -10.08 -3.98
CA VAL A 144 -9.94 -10.48 -4.95
C VAL A 144 -11.34 -10.45 -4.33
N ASP A 145 -11.47 -10.84 -3.06
CA ASP A 145 -12.74 -10.76 -2.34
C ASP A 145 -13.18 -9.29 -2.18
N ALA A 146 -12.24 -8.42 -1.83
CA ALA A 146 -12.52 -6.99 -1.68
C ALA A 146 -12.87 -6.33 -3.02
N TRP A 147 -12.21 -6.68 -4.13
CA TRP A 147 -12.63 -6.26 -5.47
C TRP A 147 -14.06 -6.68 -5.77
N ALA A 148 -14.43 -7.93 -5.48
CA ALA A 148 -15.76 -8.45 -5.74
C ALA A 148 -16.83 -7.70 -4.92
N GLU A 149 -16.58 -7.45 -3.63
CA GLU A 149 -17.49 -6.69 -2.77
C GLU A 149 -17.63 -5.22 -3.20
N LEU A 150 -16.51 -4.57 -3.51
CA LEU A 150 -16.48 -3.19 -4.02
C LEU A 150 -17.24 -3.08 -5.36
N HIS A 151 -16.93 -3.96 -6.31
CA HIS A 151 -17.56 -3.98 -7.63
C HIS A 151 -19.05 -4.28 -7.53
N LYS A 152 -19.46 -5.23 -6.67
CA LYS A 152 -20.87 -5.53 -6.43
C LYS A 152 -21.65 -4.32 -5.93
N LYS A 153 -21.03 -3.48 -5.07
CA LYS A 153 -21.70 -2.34 -4.45
C LYS A 153 -21.67 -1.07 -5.29
N PHE A 154 -20.56 -0.82 -5.99
CA PHE A 154 -20.28 0.46 -6.65
C PHE A 154 -19.88 0.34 -8.12
N GLY A 155 -19.70 -0.87 -8.63
CA GLY A 155 -19.33 -1.09 -10.02
C GLY A 155 -20.46 -0.76 -10.98
N LYS A 156 -20.10 -0.36 -12.19
CA LYS A 156 -21.02 -0.06 -13.29
C LYS A 156 -20.76 -0.89 -14.53
N LEU A 157 -19.52 -1.34 -14.73
CA LEU A 157 -19.15 -2.21 -15.83
C LEU A 157 -19.23 -3.69 -15.39
N LYS A 158 -18.86 -4.61 -16.29
CA LYS A 158 -18.59 -5.98 -15.89
C LYS A 158 -17.18 -6.06 -15.32
N LEU A 159 -16.97 -6.89 -14.32
CA LEU A 159 -15.63 -7.11 -13.76
C LEU A 159 -14.64 -7.61 -14.83
N SER A 160 -15.11 -8.37 -15.82
CA SER A 160 -14.30 -8.76 -16.99
C SER A 160 -13.78 -7.57 -17.78
N ASP A 161 -14.56 -6.49 -17.88
CA ASP A 161 -14.20 -5.28 -18.63
C ASP A 161 -13.14 -4.47 -17.85
N ASP A 162 -13.23 -4.46 -16.52
CA ASP A 162 -12.24 -3.83 -15.63
C ASP A 162 -10.88 -4.54 -15.68
N LEU A 163 -10.89 -5.88 -15.74
CA LEU A 163 -9.66 -6.69 -15.73
C LEU A 163 -9.04 -6.87 -17.13
N ALA A 164 -9.83 -6.67 -18.20
CA ALA A 164 -9.37 -6.84 -19.58
C ALA A 164 -8.08 -6.06 -19.94
N PRO A 165 -7.85 -4.81 -19.51
CA PRO A 165 -6.60 -4.11 -19.79
C PRO A 165 -5.38 -4.77 -19.15
N ALA A 166 -5.48 -5.21 -17.89
CA ALA A 166 -4.40 -5.90 -17.21
C ALA A 166 -4.09 -7.25 -17.86
N ILE A 167 -5.12 -7.99 -18.29
CA ILE A 167 -4.99 -9.24 -19.06
C ILE A 167 -4.21 -8.99 -20.36
N ARG A 168 -4.58 -7.95 -21.11
CA ARG A 168 -3.90 -7.58 -22.36
C ARG A 168 -2.43 -7.29 -22.13
N TYR A 169 -2.09 -6.43 -21.15
CA TYR A 169 -0.70 -6.13 -20.82
C TYR A 169 0.08 -7.36 -20.37
N ALA A 170 -0.57 -8.29 -19.68
CA ALA A 170 0.07 -9.53 -19.25
C ALA A 170 0.42 -10.46 -20.42
N GLU A 171 -0.33 -10.42 -21.53
CA GLU A 171 -0.10 -11.23 -22.74
C GLU A 171 0.82 -10.55 -23.76
N GLU A 172 0.53 -9.28 -24.07
CA GLU A 172 1.26 -8.50 -25.08
C GLU A 172 2.60 -8.00 -24.53
N GLY A 173 2.65 -7.73 -23.23
CA GLY A 173 3.80 -7.21 -22.50
C GLY A 173 3.79 -5.71 -22.30
N PHE A 174 4.68 -5.23 -21.43
CA PHE A 174 4.83 -3.82 -21.12
C PHE A 174 6.29 -3.48 -20.77
N PRO A 175 6.75 -2.24 -21.02
CA PRO A 175 8.07 -1.79 -20.62
C PRO A 175 8.14 -1.59 -19.10
N VAL A 176 9.14 -2.19 -18.45
CA VAL A 176 9.32 -2.06 -17.00
C VAL A 176 9.88 -0.68 -16.65
N THR A 177 9.33 -0.04 -15.61
CA THR A 177 9.75 1.28 -15.15
C THR A 177 10.98 1.19 -14.23
N GLU A 178 11.74 2.28 -14.14
CA GLU A 178 13.05 2.32 -13.47
C GLU A 178 13.03 1.87 -12.00
N LEU A 179 12.15 2.45 -11.19
CA LEU A 179 12.06 2.12 -9.77
C LEU A 179 11.63 0.67 -9.56
N ILE A 180 10.75 0.17 -10.43
CA ILE A 180 10.28 -1.21 -10.35
C ILE A 180 11.38 -2.18 -10.76
N ALA A 181 12.11 -1.91 -11.84
CA ALA A 181 13.26 -2.72 -12.24
C ALA A 181 14.31 -2.81 -11.10
N TYR A 182 14.56 -1.69 -10.41
CA TYR A 182 15.45 -1.65 -9.25
C TYR A 182 15.00 -2.60 -8.14
N TYR A 183 13.74 -2.53 -7.70
CA TYR A 183 13.25 -3.41 -6.64
C TYR A 183 13.12 -4.88 -7.08
N TRP A 184 12.74 -5.10 -8.34
CA TRP A 184 12.58 -6.44 -8.90
C TRP A 184 13.91 -7.19 -8.92
N ALA A 185 15.03 -6.51 -9.18
CA ALA A 185 16.37 -7.08 -9.17
C ALA A 185 16.80 -7.73 -7.83
N PHE A 186 16.16 -7.39 -6.71
CA PHE A 186 16.40 -8.08 -5.44
C PHE A 186 15.78 -9.48 -5.40
N GLY A 187 14.71 -9.73 -6.17
CA GLY A 187 13.91 -10.95 -6.13
C GLY A 187 14.71 -12.25 -6.25
N PRO A 188 15.59 -12.43 -7.25
CA PRO A 188 16.39 -13.66 -7.38
C PRO A 188 17.21 -14.00 -6.15
N ARG A 189 17.71 -13.00 -5.43
CA ARG A 189 18.42 -13.19 -4.15
C ARG A 189 17.44 -13.48 -3.01
N LEU A 190 16.33 -12.76 -2.93
CA LEU A 190 15.34 -12.89 -1.85
C LEU A 190 14.60 -14.23 -1.89
N TYR A 191 14.30 -14.75 -3.07
CA TYR A 191 13.52 -15.98 -3.26
C TYR A 191 14.39 -17.19 -3.59
N LYS A 192 15.71 -17.07 -3.53
CA LYS A 192 16.64 -18.17 -3.78
C LYS A 192 16.38 -19.32 -2.81
N GLY A 193 16.14 -20.51 -3.35
CA GLY A 193 15.93 -21.72 -2.55
C GLY A 193 14.57 -21.80 -1.86
N LEU A 194 13.67 -20.84 -2.12
CA LEU A 194 12.27 -20.95 -1.71
C LEU A 194 11.47 -21.72 -2.77
N PRO A 195 10.46 -22.50 -2.37
CA PRO A 195 9.61 -23.19 -3.33
C PRO A 195 8.75 -22.19 -4.11
N GLY A 196 8.40 -22.56 -5.34
CA GLY A 196 7.57 -21.76 -6.24
C GLY A 196 8.23 -21.46 -7.58
N ALA A 197 7.53 -20.72 -8.42
CA ALA A 197 7.93 -20.45 -9.80
C ALA A 197 8.51 -19.04 -9.98
N PHE A 198 9.16 -18.47 -8.95
CA PHE A 198 9.65 -17.08 -9.02
C PHE A 198 10.60 -16.89 -10.21
N LEU A 199 11.62 -17.76 -10.35
CA LEU A 199 12.58 -17.64 -11.44
C LEU A 199 11.91 -17.80 -12.80
N GLU A 200 11.07 -18.81 -12.98
CA GLU A 200 10.34 -19.05 -14.23
C GLU A 200 9.40 -17.89 -14.60
N THR A 201 8.68 -17.33 -13.63
CA THR A 201 7.63 -16.34 -13.88
C THR A 201 8.17 -14.92 -13.97
N TYR A 202 9.13 -14.57 -13.12
CA TYR A 202 9.54 -13.18 -12.88
C TYR A 202 10.97 -12.89 -13.34
N THR A 203 11.61 -13.80 -14.09
CA THR A 203 12.90 -13.56 -14.75
C THR A 203 12.80 -13.88 -16.24
N LEU A 204 13.55 -13.14 -17.06
CA LEU A 204 13.50 -13.23 -18.52
C LEU A 204 14.15 -14.51 -19.06
N ASP A 205 15.05 -15.12 -18.28
CA ASP A 205 15.82 -16.31 -18.65
C ASP A 205 15.43 -17.56 -17.87
N GLY A 206 14.47 -17.45 -16.94
CA GLY A 206 14.13 -18.52 -16.00
C GLY A 206 15.22 -18.86 -14.97
N LYS A 207 16.30 -18.08 -14.91
CA LYS A 207 17.53 -18.40 -14.16
C LYS A 207 17.99 -17.28 -13.22
N GLY A 208 17.40 -16.09 -13.30
CA GLY A 208 17.71 -15.00 -12.38
C GLY A 208 17.78 -13.61 -13.01
N ARG A 209 17.75 -13.48 -14.34
CA ARG A 209 17.81 -12.17 -14.99
C ARG A 209 16.44 -11.48 -14.99
N THR A 210 16.21 -10.59 -14.05
CA THR A 210 15.00 -9.76 -14.01
C THR A 210 15.01 -8.70 -15.13
N PRO A 211 13.84 -8.21 -15.59
CA PRO A 211 13.78 -7.16 -16.60
C PRO A 211 14.40 -5.86 -16.12
N ALA A 212 15.23 -5.23 -16.95
CA ALA A 212 15.75 -3.90 -16.74
C ALA A 212 14.73 -2.82 -17.18
N LYS A 213 15.01 -1.56 -16.84
CA LYS A 213 14.24 -0.39 -17.29
C LYS A 213 14.06 -0.43 -18.81
N GLY A 214 12.81 -0.34 -19.27
CA GLY A 214 12.44 -0.32 -20.69
C GLY A 214 12.34 -1.70 -21.35
N GLU A 215 12.88 -2.77 -20.75
CA GLU A 215 12.69 -4.12 -21.26
C GLU A 215 11.22 -4.56 -21.13
N ILE A 216 10.77 -5.37 -22.07
CA ILE A 216 9.39 -5.87 -22.12
C ILE A 216 9.26 -7.09 -21.23
N PHE A 217 8.33 -7.04 -20.28
CA PHE A 217 7.94 -8.19 -19.45
C PHE A 217 6.53 -8.66 -19.81
N LYS A 218 6.31 -9.98 -19.73
CA LYS A 218 5.02 -10.65 -19.97
C LYS A 218 4.74 -11.63 -18.84
N ASN A 219 3.46 -11.83 -18.52
CA ASN A 219 3.03 -12.83 -17.55
C ASN A 219 1.72 -13.52 -17.99
N PRO A 220 1.80 -14.45 -18.97
CA PRO A 220 0.62 -15.16 -19.46
C PRO A 220 -0.11 -15.97 -18.39
N ALA A 221 0.60 -16.44 -17.35
CA ALA A 221 0.00 -17.15 -16.23
C ALA A 221 -0.93 -16.22 -15.42
N LEU A 222 -0.49 -14.98 -15.13
CA LEU A 222 -1.34 -13.99 -14.48
C LEU A 222 -2.51 -13.56 -15.39
N ALA A 223 -2.30 -13.45 -16.70
CA ALA A 223 -3.38 -13.19 -17.65
C ALA A 223 -4.51 -14.22 -17.54
N ARG A 224 -4.15 -15.52 -17.48
CA ARG A 224 -5.12 -16.61 -17.27
C ARG A 224 -5.85 -16.48 -15.93
N THR A 225 -5.14 -16.18 -14.85
CA THR A 225 -5.73 -15.97 -13.53
C THR A 225 -6.74 -14.82 -13.53
N LEU A 226 -6.36 -13.66 -14.07
CA LEU A 226 -7.24 -12.49 -14.14
C LEU A 226 -8.45 -12.75 -15.06
N ARG A 227 -8.27 -13.49 -16.15
CA ARG A 227 -9.39 -13.91 -17.02
C ARG A 227 -10.39 -14.78 -16.27
N LEU A 228 -9.93 -15.79 -15.54
CA LEU A 228 -10.81 -16.63 -14.72
C LEU A 228 -11.58 -15.81 -13.68
N ILE A 229 -10.92 -14.84 -13.03
CA ILE A 229 -11.57 -13.93 -12.07
C ILE A 229 -12.59 -13.03 -12.78
N GLY A 230 -12.28 -12.49 -13.96
CA GLY A 230 -13.21 -11.65 -14.72
C GLY A 230 -14.45 -12.41 -15.17
N GLU A 231 -14.30 -13.67 -15.57
CA GLU A 231 -15.40 -14.52 -16.08
C GLU A 231 -16.25 -15.15 -14.97
N LYS A 232 -15.61 -15.62 -13.89
CA LYS A 232 -16.27 -16.40 -12.82
C LYS A 232 -16.36 -15.65 -11.50
N GLY A 233 -15.88 -14.41 -11.46
CA GLY A 233 -15.85 -13.57 -10.27
C GLY A 233 -14.97 -14.14 -9.16
N ARG A 234 -15.31 -13.76 -7.93
CA ARG A 234 -14.67 -14.18 -6.68
C ARG A 234 -14.41 -15.69 -6.61
N ASP A 235 -15.39 -16.50 -6.97
CA ASP A 235 -15.34 -17.94 -6.74
C ASP A 235 -14.28 -18.66 -7.58
N ALA A 236 -13.80 -18.07 -8.69
CA ALA A 236 -12.63 -18.58 -9.39
C ALA A 236 -11.38 -18.63 -8.49
N PHE A 237 -11.19 -17.62 -7.64
CA PHE A 237 -10.03 -17.51 -6.76
C PHE A 237 -10.20 -18.31 -5.46
N TYR A 238 -11.39 -18.29 -4.86
CA TYR A 238 -11.61 -18.83 -3.51
C TYR A 238 -12.20 -20.23 -3.45
N LYS A 239 -12.77 -20.75 -4.55
CA LYS A 239 -13.41 -22.09 -4.58
C LYS A 239 -12.96 -22.95 -5.76
N GLY A 240 -12.52 -22.31 -6.84
CA GLY A 240 -12.13 -22.96 -8.09
C GLY A 240 -10.68 -23.43 -8.14
N GLU A 241 -10.20 -23.65 -9.37
CA GLU A 241 -8.89 -24.25 -9.63
C GLU A 241 -7.69 -23.47 -9.07
N ILE A 242 -7.86 -22.17 -8.79
CA ILE A 242 -6.79 -21.36 -8.18
C ILE A 242 -6.60 -21.75 -6.72
N ALA A 243 -7.68 -21.86 -5.94
CA ALA A 243 -7.64 -22.32 -4.55
C ALA A 243 -7.06 -23.73 -4.45
N ASP A 244 -7.49 -24.64 -5.35
CA ASP A 244 -6.97 -26.02 -5.40
C ASP A 244 -5.45 -26.06 -5.65
N LYS A 245 -4.96 -25.25 -6.60
CA LYS A 245 -3.52 -25.16 -6.89
C LYS A 245 -2.72 -24.60 -5.73
N ILE A 246 -3.23 -23.56 -5.07
CA ILE A 246 -2.55 -22.95 -3.92
C ILE A 246 -2.53 -23.93 -2.75
N ASP A 247 -3.65 -24.61 -2.44
CA ASP A 247 -3.70 -25.62 -1.37
C ASP A 247 -2.69 -26.75 -1.63
N ASN A 248 -2.71 -27.34 -2.84
CA ASN A 248 -1.76 -28.39 -3.20
C ASN A 248 -0.30 -27.91 -3.08
N PHE A 249 -0.01 -26.69 -3.54
CA PHE A 249 1.33 -26.10 -3.40
C PHE A 249 1.71 -25.94 -1.92
N MET A 250 0.81 -25.44 -1.07
CA MET A 250 1.05 -25.28 0.37
C MET A 250 1.32 -26.63 1.04
N GLN A 251 0.52 -27.66 0.75
CA GLN A 251 0.73 -29.00 1.30
C GLN A 251 2.09 -29.58 0.93
N GLN A 252 2.48 -29.46 -0.35
CA GLN A 252 3.76 -29.99 -0.84
C GLN A 252 4.99 -29.29 -0.25
N ASN A 253 4.83 -28.05 0.20
CA ASN A 253 5.95 -27.18 0.58
C ASN A 253 5.96 -26.79 2.07
N GLY A 254 5.11 -27.42 2.89
CA GLY A 254 5.04 -27.14 4.33
C GLY A 254 4.37 -25.82 4.68
N GLY A 255 3.50 -25.31 3.81
CA GLY A 255 2.63 -24.16 4.08
C GLY A 255 1.35 -24.53 4.82
N PHE A 256 0.69 -23.52 5.37
CA PHE A 256 -0.43 -23.69 6.31
C PHE A 256 -1.81 -23.38 5.72
N LEU A 257 -1.89 -22.60 4.65
CA LEU A 257 -3.16 -22.34 3.99
C LEU A 257 -3.73 -23.62 3.36
N ARG A 258 -5.02 -23.82 3.52
CA ARG A 258 -5.83 -24.91 2.95
C ARG A 258 -7.02 -24.32 2.21
N LYS A 259 -7.64 -25.09 1.32
CA LYS A 259 -8.81 -24.64 0.56
C LYS A 259 -9.94 -24.10 1.44
N VAL A 260 -10.17 -24.72 2.61
CA VAL A 260 -11.19 -24.25 3.57
C VAL A 260 -10.92 -22.81 4.08
N ASP A 261 -9.67 -22.37 4.14
CA ASP A 261 -9.32 -20.99 4.50
C ASP A 261 -9.79 -20.02 3.40
N PHE A 262 -9.66 -20.40 2.13
CA PHE A 262 -10.13 -19.61 0.99
C PHE A 262 -11.66 -19.55 0.97
N GLU A 263 -12.32 -20.68 1.16
CA GLU A 263 -13.78 -20.78 1.16
C GLU A 263 -14.43 -19.92 2.25
N LYS A 264 -13.78 -19.82 3.42
CA LYS A 264 -14.25 -19.03 4.56
C LYS A 264 -13.79 -17.57 4.56
N HIS A 265 -12.87 -17.20 3.67
CA HIS A 265 -12.38 -15.82 3.61
C HIS A 265 -13.51 -14.86 3.23
N THR A 266 -13.56 -13.71 3.91
CA THR A 266 -14.47 -12.60 3.59
C THR A 266 -13.81 -11.27 3.98
N SER A 267 -14.01 -10.25 3.16
CA SER A 267 -13.71 -8.86 3.47
C SER A 267 -14.77 -8.29 4.40
N ALA A 268 -14.37 -7.33 5.23
CA ALA A 268 -15.26 -6.65 6.16
C ALA A 268 -15.58 -5.24 5.68
N TRP A 269 -16.87 -4.91 5.57
CA TRP A 269 -17.33 -3.53 5.52
C TRP A 269 -17.24 -2.93 6.91
N ILE A 270 -16.48 -1.85 7.05
CA ILE A 270 -16.20 -1.19 8.31
C ILE A 270 -16.48 0.31 8.20
N ASP A 271 -16.93 0.93 9.28
CA ASP A 271 -17.10 2.37 9.31
C ASP A 271 -15.72 3.04 9.49
N PRO A 272 -15.33 3.96 8.59
CA PRO A 272 -14.12 4.76 8.78
C PRO A 272 -14.23 5.59 10.06
N VAL A 273 -13.09 5.78 10.73
CA VAL A 273 -12.97 6.67 11.88
C VAL A 273 -12.27 7.96 11.49
N SER A 274 -12.45 9.01 12.28
CA SER A 274 -11.95 10.32 11.93
C SER A 274 -11.52 11.16 13.12
N THR A 275 -10.80 12.24 12.80
CA THR A 275 -10.64 13.39 13.67
C THR A 275 -10.74 14.66 12.85
N ASN A 276 -11.18 15.75 13.47
CA ASN A 276 -11.07 17.07 12.86
C ASN A 276 -9.66 17.63 13.12
N TYR A 277 -8.99 18.13 12.09
CA TYR A 277 -7.72 18.84 12.21
C TYR A 277 -7.87 20.21 11.56
N ARG A 278 -7.99 21.25 12.38
CA ARG A 278 -8.05 22.65 11.92
C ARG A 278 -9.14 22.91 10.87
N GLY A 279 -10.33 22.35 11.05
CA GLY A 279 -11.49 22.54 10.17
C GLY A 279 -11.63 21.49 9.05
N TYR A 280 -10.77 20.47 9.01
CA TYR A 280 -10.85 19.37 8.06
C TYR A 280 -11.03 18.04 8.77
N ASP A 281 -12.02 17.26 8.35
CA ASP A 281 -12.16 15.89 8.83
C ASP A 281 -11.20 14.97 8.05
N VAL A 282 -10.33 14.28 8.79
CA VAL A 282 -9.40 13.30 8.24
C VAL A 282 -9.90 11.92 8.61
N PHE A 283 -10.11 11.07 7.60
CA PHE A 283 -10.68 9.74 7.75
C PHE A 283 -9.63 8.66 7.53
N GLU A 284 -9.67 7.63 8.36
CA GLU A 284 -8.83 6.44 8.27
C GLU A 284 -9.67 5.20 8.58
N LEU A 285 -9.21 4.03 8.14
CA LEU A 285 -9.82 2.78 8.59
C LEU A 285 -9.39 2.46 10.03
N PRO A 286 -10.30 1.92 10.87
CA PRO A 286 -9.91 1.39 12.18
C PRO A 286 -8.93 0.19 12.04
N PRO A 287 -8.33 -0.27 13.15
CA PRO A 287 -7.52 -1.48 13.16
C PRO A 287 -8.26 -2.69 12.56
N ASN A 288 -7.57 -3.67 12.00
CA ASN A 288 -6.15 -4.01 12.11
C ASN A 288 -5.16 -3.18 11.28
N GLY A 289 -5.64 -2.22 10.47
CA GLY A 289 -4.78 -1.24 9.80
C GLY A 289 -4.04 -0.29 10.76
N GLN A 290 -3.09 0.47 10.24
CA GLN A 290 -2.28 1.42 11.02
C GLN A 290 -2.66 2.90 10.78
N GLY A 291 -3.68 3.16 9.94
CA GLY A 291 -4.09 4.50 9.52
C GLY A 291 -4.43 5.43 10.68
N ILE A 292 -5.02 4.90 11.76
CA ILE A 292 -5.37 5.69 12.95
C ILE A 292 -4.16 6.37 13.62
N ALA A 293 -2.92 5.93 13.35
CA ALA A 293 -1.72 6.62 13.82
C ALA A 293 -1.63 8.05 13.26
N THR A 294 -2.04 8.26 12.01
CA THR A 294 -2.14 9.59 11.40
C THR A 294 -3.09 10.48 12.21
N LEU A 295 -4.26 9.96 12.58
CA LEU A 295 -5.25 10.72 13.37
C LEU A 295 -4.70 11.12 14.75
N GLN A 296 -4.02 10.19 15.43
CA GLN A 296 -3.38 10.47 16.72
C GLN A 296 -2.30 11.55 16.60
N ILE A 297 -1.43 11.45 15.59
CA ILE A 297 -0.38 12.43 15.33
C ILE A 297 -1.00 13.80 15.07
N LEU A 298 -2.02 13.88 14.21
CA LEU A 298 -2.70 15.14 13.91
C LEU A 298 -3.31 15.77 15.17
N ASN A 299 -3.93 14.97 16.05
CA ASN A 299 -4.46 15.47 17.32
C ASN A 299 -3.37 16.02 18.25
N ILE A 300 -2.20 15.37 18.30
CA ILE A 300 -1.06 15.88 19.08
C ILE A 300 -0.57 17.19 18.45
N LEU A 301 -0.36 17.20 17.13
CA LEU A 301 0.18 18.34 16.38
C LEU A 301 -0.75 19.56 16.35
N GLU A 302 -2.05 19.38 16.56
CA GLU A 302 -3.01 20.49 16.57
C GLU A 302 -2.72 21.54 17.66
N GLY A 303 -2.08 21.12 18.76
CA GLY A 303 -1.67 22.02 19.84
C GLY A 303 -0.43 22.86 19.54
N PHE A 304 0.21 22.71 18.38
CA PHE A 304 1.40 23.48 17.98
C PHE A 304 1.12 24.33 16.75
N ASP A 305 1.63 25.55 16.72
CA ASP A 305 1.58 26.39 15.52
C ASP A 305 2.70 26.02 14.54
N LEU A 306 2.51 24.92 13.81
CA LEU A 306 3.45 24.46 12.78
C LEU A 306 3.65 25.49 11.65
N ARG A 307 2.70 26.41 11.45
CA ARG A 307 2.85 27.46 10.45
C ARG A 307 3.87 28.49 10.93
N ALA A 308 3.77 28.93 12.18
CA ALA A 308 4.72 29.85 12.79
C ALA A 308 6.12 29.23 12.93
N MET A 309 6.21 27.93 13.24
CA MET A 309 7.49 27.22 13.32
C MET A 309 8.23 27.16 11.97
N GLY A 310 7.53 27.27 10.84
CA GLY A 310 8.12 27.27 9.50
C GLY A 310 8.33 25.88 8.92
N ARG A 311 8.06 25.73 7.62
CA ARG A 311 8.17 24.44 6.92
C ARG A 311 9.64 23.96 6.90
N ASN A 312 9.85 22.70 7.29
CA ASN A 312 11.17 22.05 7.35
C ASN A 312 12.17 22.75 8.29
N SER A 313 11.72 23.59 9.21
CA SER A 313 12.58 24.09 10.28
C SER A 313 12.93 22.98 11.28
N PRO A 314 14.02 23.14 12.07
CA PRO A 314 14.33 22.23 13.16
C PRO A 314 13.14 22.01 14.11
N ASP A 315 12.45 23.07 14.51
CA ASP A 315 11.32 23.01 15.45
C ASP A 315 10.14 22.19 14.91
N THR A 316 9.79 22.41 13.63
CA THR A 316 8.72 21.64 12.97
C THR A 316 9.11 20.17 12.87
N LEU A 317 10.33 19.87 12.44
CA LEU A 317 10.81 18.49 12.29
C LEU A 317 10.88 17.78 13.64
N HIS A 318 11.40 18.44 14.67
CA HIS A 318 11.45 17.96 16.05
C HIS A 318 10.05 17.57 16.54
N THR A 319 9.12 18.52 16.48
CA THR A 319 7.74 18.32 16.94
C THR A 319 7.05 17.16 16.21
N MET A 320 7.23 17.06 14.89
CA MET A 320 6.66 15.96 14.09
C MET A 320 7.30 14.60 14.42
N VAL A 321 8.61 14.56 14.65
CA VAL A 321 9.34 13.34 15.01
C VAL A 321 8.94 12.84 16.40
N GLU A 322 8.85 13.72 17.40
CA GLU A 322 8.46 13.35 18.76
C GLU A 322 7.00 12.87 18.82
N ALA A 323 6.08 13.58 18.14
CA ALA A 323 4.69 13.13 18.02
C ALA A 323 4.60 11.73 17.39
N LYS A 324 5.40 11.47 16.34
CA LYS A 324 5.51 10.16 15.72
C LYS A 324 6.05 9.09 16.68
N LYS A 325 7.12 9.34 17.42
CA LYS A 325 7.67 8.38 18.40
C LYS A 325 6.63 7.97 19.45
N ILE A 326 5.92 8.95 20.00
CA ILE A 326 4.86 8.76 21.01
C ILE A 326 3.75 7.86 20.46
N VAL A 327 3.27 8.13 19.25
CA VAL A 327 2.21 7.34 18.60
C VAL A 327 2.69 5.96 18.17
N TRP A 328 3.96 5.81 17.79
CA TRP A 328 4.52 4.49 17.46
C TRP A 328 4.58 3.56 18.69
N ALA A 329 4.79 4.12 19.88
CA ALA A 329 4.67 3.35 21.12
C ALA A 329 3.23 2.86 21.35
N ASP A 330 2.23 3.73 21.10
CA ASP A 330 0.81 3.35 21.21
C ASP A 330 0.42 2.31 20.14
N ARG A 331 0.91 2.47 18.90
CA ARG A 331 0.77 1.47 17.83
C ARG A 331 1.30 0.11 18.26
N ALA A 332 2.52 0.07 18.79
CA ALA A 332 3.15 -1.18 19.22
C ALA A 332 2.40 -1.86 20.37
N LYS A 333 1.75 -1.08 21.24
CA LYS A 333 1.02 -1.59 22.40
C LYS A 333 -0.41 -2.02 22.09
N TYR A 334 -1.13 -1.30 21.23
CA TYR A 334 -2.59 -1.42 21.11
C TYR A 334 -3.12 -1.89 19.75
N TYR A 335 -2.37 -1.74 18.65
CA TYR A 335 -2.95 -1.99 17.33
C TYR A 335 -2.92 -3.49 17.05
N ALA A 336 -4.10 -4.07 16.88
CA ALA A 336 -4.31 -5.49 16.66
C ALA A 336 -5.64 -5.71 15.93
N ASP A 337 -5.99 -6.96 15.66
CA ASP A 337 -7.33 -7.31 15.17
C ASP A 337 -8.37 -7.06 16.30
N PRO A 338 -9.37 -6.20 16.08
CA PRO A 338 -10.41 -5.91 17.08
C PRO A 338 -11.27 -7.13 17.44
N ALA A 339 -11.27 -8.20 16.63
CA ALA A 339 -11.92 -9.45 17.00
C ALA A 339 -11.18 -10.22 18.11
N PHE A 340 -9.90 -9.92 18.34
CA PHE A 340 -9.04 -10.62 19.29
C PHE A 340 -8.47 -9.72 20.40
N ALA A 341 -8.47 -8.40 20.20
CA ALA A 341 -7.90 -7.45 21.15
C ALA A 341 -8.86 -6.29 21.45
N LYS A 342 -8.95 -5.90 22.72
CA LYS A 342 -9.70 -4.71 23.13
C LYS A 342 -8.87 -3.46 22.90
N ILE A 343 -9.16 -2.75 21.82
CA ILE A 343 -8.46 -1.52 21.44
C ILE A 343 -9.21 -0.32 22.03
N PRO A 344 -8.56 0.55 22.83
CA PRO A 344 -9.19 1.75 23.35
C PRO A 344 -9.29 2.86 22.28
N LEU A 345 -9.91 2.53 21.14
CA LEU A 345 -9.90 3.34 19.91
C LEU A 345 -10.34 4.78 20.16
N THR A 346 -11.52 4.97 20.76
CA THR A 346 -12.07 6.31 21.06
C THR A 346 -11.12 7.14 21.92
N LYS A 347 -10.46 6.51 22.91
CA LYS A 347 -9.46 7.21 23.73
C LYS A 347 -8.24 7.57 22.90
N LEU A 348 -7.69 6.63 22.14
CA LEU A 348 -6.47 6.81 21.36
C LEU A 348 -6.60 7.99 20.38
N ILE A 349 -7.73 8.14 19.70
CA ILE A 349 -7.99 9.23 18.76
C ILE A 349 -8.72 10.43 19.38
N SER A 350 -8.80 10.53 20.72
CA SER A 350 -9.42 11.68 21.39
C SER A 350 -8.46 12.87 21.51
N LYS A 351 -9.03 14.08 21.60
CA LYS A 351 -8.26 15.30 21.86
C LYS A 351 -7.68 15.34 23.27
N ASP A 352 -8.40 14.79 24.24
CA ASP A 352 -7.95 14.73 25.64
C ASP A 352 -6.71 13.86 25.79
N TYR A 353 -6.72 12.66 25.21
CA TYR A 353 -5.53 11.81 25.20
C TYR A 353 -4.39 12.46 24.43
N ALA A 354 -4.65 13.08 23.29
CA ALA A 354 -3.61 13.81 22.57
C ALA A 354 -3.00 14.96 23.40
N ALA A 355 -3.79 15.67 24.21
CA ALA A 355 -3.29 16.70 25.12
C ALA A 355 -2.44 16.12 26.26
N GLU A 356 -2.79 14.95 26.79
CA GLU A 356 -1.95 14.21 27.73
C GLU A 356 -0.60 13.84 27.10
N ARG A 357 -0.64 13.23 25.92
CA ARG A 357 0.54 12.75 25.19
C ARG A 357 1.44 13.89 24.71
N ARG A 358 0.86 15.04 24.34
CA ARG A 358 1.61 16.24 23.92
C ARG A 358 2.60 16.73 24.97
N LYS A 359 2.30 16.56 26.26
CA LYS A 359 3.19 16.97 27.36
C LYS A 359 4.54 16.23 27.37
N LEU A 360 4.64 15.13 26.62
CA LEU A 360 5.88 14.37 26.48
C LEU A 360 6.83 14.95 25.42
N ILE A 361 6.39 15.94 24.64
CA ILE A 361 7.23 16.63 23.66
C ILE A 361 7.91 17.80 24.37
N ASP A 362 9.20 17.67 24.61
CA ASP A 362 10.07 18.74 25.11
C ASP A 362 10.66 19.51 23.92
N PRO A 363 10.36 20.81 23.72
CA PRO A 363 10.92 21.58 22.61
C PRO A 363 12.45 21.73 22.64
N SER A 364 13.08 21.43 23.78
CA SER A 364 14.52 21.61 24.00
C SER A 364 15.34 20.32 23.96
N ARG A 365 14.72 19.14 23.80
CA ARG A 365 15.38 17.84 23.93
C ARG A 365 14.93 16.80 22.94
#